data_AF-A0AA43JM36-F1
#
_entry.id   AF-A0AA43JM36-F1
#
_cell.length_a   1.000
_cell.length_b   1.000
_cell.length_c   1.000
_cell.angle_alpha   90.00
_cell.angle_beta   90.00
_cell.angle_gamma   90.00
#
_symmetry.space_group_name_H-M   'P 1'
#
loop_
_entity.id
_entity.type
_entity.pdbx_description
1 polymer ?
#
loop_
_entity_poly.entity_id
_entity_poly.type
_entity_poly.pdbx_seq_one_letter_code
_entity_poly.pdbx_strand_id
1 'polypeptide(L)' 'MEIGIVFGLMALMVVPLFVFHIWAIVDLLRMPTTAWEKAEQNEIVWAIVVLALPFVGPILYLVIARPQLLAAKANSDS' A
#
# COMPACT_ATOMS: atom_id res chain seq x y z
N MET A 1 28.20 -6.85 -22.81
CA MET A 1 27.65 -5.49 -22.59
C MET A 1 26.13 -5.52 -22.51
N GLU A 2 25.45 -6.23 -23.41
CA GLU A 2 23.98 -6.27 -23.52
C GLU A 2 23.27 -6.87 -22.29
N ILE A 3 23.81 -7.94 -21.71
CA ILE A 3 23.24 -8.59 -20.52
C ILE A 3 23.15 -7.60 -19.33
N GLY A 4 24.17 -6.76 -19.14
CA GLY A 4 24.18 -5.76 -18.07
C GLY A 4 23.09 -4.70 -18.23
N ILE A 5 22.78 -4.30 -19.47
CA ILE A 5 21.71 -3.33 -19.76
C ILE A 5 20.35 -3.95 -19.43
N VAL A 6 20.11 -5.21 -19.80
CA VAL A 6 18.86 -5.91 -19.50
C VAL A 6 18.64 -6.00 -17.98
N PHE A 7 19.67 -6.40 -17.22
CA PHE A 7 19.57 -6.44 -15.75
C PHE A 7 19.36 -5.06 -15.14
N GLY A 8 20.03 -4.03 -15.66
CA GLY A 8 19.84 -2.65 -15.22
C GLY A 8 18.40 -2.16 -15.42
N LEU A 9 17.81 -2.41 -16.59
CA LEU A 9 16.43 -2.05 -16.89
C LEU A 9 15.42 -2.84 -16.04
N MET A 10 15.69 -4.12 -15.81
CA MET A 10 14.85 -4.97 -14.98
C MET A 10 14.88 -4.50 -13.51
N ALA A 11 16.06 -4.18 -12.98
CA ALA A 11 16.21 -3.62 -11.63
C ALA A 11 15.50 -2.26 -11.51
N LEU A 12 15.60 -1.40 -12.53
CA LEU A 12 14.93 -0.10 -12.57
C LEU A 12 13.40 -0.22 -12.49
N MET A 13 12.81 -1.29 -13.01
CA MET A 13 11.36 -1.54 -12.87
C MET A 13 11.01 -2.24 -11.55
N VAL A 14 11.74 -3.28 -11.17
CA VAL A 14 11.36 -4.15 -10.04
C VAL A 14 11.60 -3.46 -8.69
N VAL A 15 12.72 -2.72 -8.54
CA VAL A 15 13.08 -2.11 -7.25
C VAL A 15 12.04 -1.08 -6.81
N PRO A 16 11.61 -0.10 -7.63
CA PRO A 16 10.58 0.85 -7.21
C PRO A 16 9.26 0.19 -6.88
N LEU A 17 8.86 -0.82 -7.65
CA LEU A 17 7.62 -1.57 -7.40
C LEU A 17 7.68 -2.34 -6.08
N PHE A 18 8.84 -2.92 -5.75
CA PHE A 18 9.04 -3.59 -4.47
C PHE A 18 9.05 -2.59 -3.31
N VAL A 19 9.76 -1.47 -3.45
CA VAL A 19 9.78 -0.39 -2.44
C VAL A 19 8.36 0.14 -2.20
N PHE A 20 7.58 0.35 -3.26
CA PHE A 20 6.19 0.77 -3.17
C PHE A 20 5.31 -0.26 -2.44
N HIS A 21 5.53 -1.55 -2.70
CA HIS A 21 4.82 -2.63 -2.03
C HIS A 21 5.09 -2.65 -0.53
N ILE A 22 6.37 -2.58 -0.13
CA ILE A 22 6.78 -2.51 1.28
C ILE A 22 6.24 -1.24 1.95
N TRP A 23 6.31 -0.10 1.27
CA TRP A 23 5.76 1.15 1.77
C TRP A 23 4.26 1.04 2.06
N ALA A 24 3.47 0.43 1.17
CA ALA A 24 2.04 0.26 1.37
C ALA A 24 1.72 -0.63 2.57
N ILE A 25 2.49 -1.70 2.79
CA ILE A 25 2.36 -2.55 3.98
C ILE A 25 2.65 -1.75 5.25
N VAL A 26 3.73 -0.95 5.26
CA VAL A 26 4.08 -0.12 6.42
C VAL A 26 3.03 0.96 6.69
N ASP A 27 2.49 1.61 5.66
CA ASP A 27 1.42 2.60 5.77
C ASP A 27 0.13 1.97 6.34
N LEU A 28 -0.24 0.79 5.84
CA LEU A 28 -1.38 0.00 6.34
C LEU A 28 -1.24 -0.31 7.83
N LEU A 29 -0.10 -0.85 8.25
CA LEU A 29 0.15 -1.24 9.65
C LEU A 29 0.30 -0.04 10.60
N ARG A 30 0.59 1.15 10.07
CA ARG A 30 0.67 2.39 10.86
C ARG A 30 -0.67 3.07 11.04
N MET A 31 -1.73 2.63 10.35
CA MET A 31 -3.04 3.24 10.54
C MET A 31 -3.68 2.80 11.84
N PRO A 32 -4.18 3.76 12.66
CA PRO A 32 -4.82 3.42 13.92
C PRO A 32 -6.14 2.68 13.68
N THR A 33 -6.45 1.70 14.52
CA THR A 33 -7.68 0.90 14.45
C THR A 33 -8.95 1.77 14.42
N THR A 34 -8.95 2.91 15.12
CA THR A 34 -10.06 3.87 15.11
C THR A 34 -10.35 4.47 13.72
N ALA A 35 -9.34 4.61 12.86
CA ALA A 35 -9.53 5.10 11.50
C ALA A 35 -10.19 4.03 10.61
N TRP A 36 -9.87 2.75 10.81
CA TRP A 36 -10.49 1.64 10.10
C TRP A 36 -11.98 1.50 10.44
N GLU A 37 -12.31 1.57 11.74
CA GLU A 37 -13.69 1.52 12.22
C GLU A 37 -14.52 2.70 11.67
N LYS A 38 -13.99 3.92 11.74
CA LYS A 38 -14.68 5.13 11.25
C LYS A 38 -14.82 5.17 9.73
N ALA A 39 -13.90 4.56 8.99
CA ALA A 39 -13.98 4.45 7.54
C ALA A 39 -14.88 3.30 7.06
N GLU A 40 -15.45 2.52 7.99
CA GLU A 40 -16.21 1.29 7.68
C GLU A 40 -15.41 0.30 6.81
N GLN A 41 -14.08 0.28 6.98
CA GLN A 41 -13.16 -0.59 6.25
C GLN A 41 -12.59 -1.66 7.18
N ASN A 42 -12.35 -2.86 6.64
CA ASN A 42 -11.76 -3.95 7.40
C ASN A 42 -10.23 -4.01 7.19
N GLU A 43 -9.47 -3.76 8.26
CA GLU A 43 -8.00 -3.79 8.25
C GLU A 43 -7.44 -5.12 7.76
N ILE A 44 -7.98 -6.25 8.24
CA ILE A 44 -7.49 -7.60 7.92
C ILE A 44 -7.73 -7.91 6.44
N VAL A 45 -8.88 -7.54 5.90
CA VAL A 45 -9.18 -7.72 4.46
C VAL A 45 -8.17 -6.97 3.62
N TRP A 46 -7.87 -5.71 3.96
CA TRP A 46 -6.88 -4.92 3.23
C TRP A 46 -5.46 -5.44 3.42
N ALA A 47 -5.09 -5.95 4.60
CA ALA A 47 -3.81 -6.60 4.83
C ALA A 47 -3.64 -7.83 3.92
N ILE A 48 -4.67 -8.66 3.82
CA ILE A 48 -4.68 -9.83 2.92
C ILE A 48 -4.57 -9.39 1.46
N VAL A 49 -5.34 -8.39 1.03
CA VAL A 49 -5.29 -7.88 -0.35
C VAL A 49 -3.90 -7.35 -0.71
N VAL A 50 -3.29 -6.56 0.18
CA VAL A 50 -1.95 -6.01 -0.04
C VAL A 50 -0.90 -7.12 -0.06
N LEU A 51 -0.96 -8.10 0.85
CA LEU A 51 0.03 -9.18 0.93
C LEU A 51 -0.11 -10.24 -0.17
N ALA A 52 -1.35 -10.61 -0.53
CA ALA A 52 -1.61 -11.69 -1.47
C ALA A 52 -1.50 -11.25 -2.94
N LEU A 53 -1.72 -9.97 -3.22
CA LEU A 53 -1.67 -9.42 -4.58
C LEU A 53 -0.51 -8.44 -4.72
N PRO A 54 0.70 -8.92 -5.07
CA PRO A 54 1.84 -8.04 -5.31
C PRO A 54 1.51 -7.02 -6.41
N PHE A 55 1.94 -5.79 -6.18
CA PHE A 55 1.69 -4.59 -7.01
C PHE A 55 0.22 -4.14 -7.08
N VAL A 56 -0.74 -5.02 -7.39
CA VAL A 56 -2.16 -4.67 -7.51
C VAL A 56 -2.78 -4.31 -6.16
N GLY A 57 -2.51 -5.11 -5.12
CA GLY A 57 -3.02 -4.87 -3.77
C GLY A 57 -2.66 -3.48 -3.22
N PRO A 58 -1.37 -3.07 -3.24
CA PRO A 58 -0.97 -1.71 -2.89
C PRO A 58 -1.64 -0.61 -3.71
N ILE A 59 -1.86 -0.81 -5.01
CA ILE A 59 -2.54 0.18 -5.86
C ILE A 59 -3.99 0.34 -5.41
N LEU A 60 -4.70 -0.77 -5.20
CA LEU A 60 -6.07 -0.76 -4.69
C LEU A 60 -6.13 -0.09 -3.31
N TYR A 61 -5.19 -0.41 -2.43
CA TYR A 61 -5.09 0.22 -1.10
C TYR A 61 -4.89 1.73 -1.21
N LEU A 62 -3.96 2.17 -2.06
CA LEU A 62 -3.64 3.58 -2.25
C LEU A 62 -4.82 4.39 -2.80
N VAL A 63 -5.57 3.82 -3.74
CA VAL A 63 -6.65 4.54 -4.45
C VAL A 63 -7.98 4.45 -3.71
N ILE A 64 -8.25 3.36 -2.99
CA ILE A 64 -9.56 3.09 -2.40
C ILE A 64 -9.54 3.27 -0.88
N ALA A 65 -8.79 2.44 -0.15
CA ALA A 65 -8.81 2.45 1.32
C ALA A 65 -8.13 3.68 1.91
N ARG A 66 -6.92 4.00 1.46
CA ARG A 66 -6.07 5.02 2.07
C ARG A 66 -6.72 6.41 2.11
N PRO A 67 -7.41 6.91 1.06
CA PRO A 67 -8.09 8.20 1.13
C PRO A 67 -9.22 8.22 2.16
N GLN A 68 -9.97 7.12 2.29
CA GLN A 68 -11.05 6.98 3.28
C GLN A 68 -10.49 6.95 4.70
N LEU A 69 -9.40 6.21 4.94
CA LEU A 69 -8.73 6.14 6.23
C LEU A 69 -8.14 7.49 6.66
N LEU A 70 -7.56 8.24 5.71
CA LEU A 70 -7.04 9.57 5.99
C LEU A 70 -8.14 10.57 6.33
N ALA A 71 -9.28 10.52 5.62
CA ALA A 71 -10.44 11.35 5.93
C ALA A 71 -11.02 11.00 7.31
N ALA A 72 -11.15 9.72 7.63
CA ALA A 72 -11.64 9.24 8.93
C ALA A 72 -10.73 9.65 10.09
N LYS A 73 -9.40 9.59 9.88
CA LYS A 73 -8.40 10.05 10.85
C LYS A 73 -8.44 11.57 11.06
N ALA A 74 -8.58 12.36 9.99
CA ALA A 74 -8.65 13.82 10.14
C ALA A 74 -9.86 14.27 11.00
N ASN A 75 -10.99 13.58 10.86
CA ASN A 75 -12.21 13.83 11.65
C ASN A 75 -12.16 13.26 13.08
N SER A 76 -11.11 12.51 13.47
CA SER A 76 -10.93 12.06 14.86
C SER A 76 -10.14 13.02 15.72
N ASP A 77 -9.35 13.90 15.08
CA ASP A 77 -8.39 14.78 15.74
C ASP A 77 -8.95 16.20 15.93
N SER A 78 -10.15 16.48 15.38
CA SER A 78 -10.93 17.72 15.53
C SER A 78 -11.96 17.62 16.65
#